data_AF-A0A957TVA4-F1
#
_entry.id   AF-A0A957TVA4-F1
#
_cell.length_a   1.000
_cell.length_b   1.000
_cell.length_c   1.000
_cell.angle_alpha   90.00
_cell.angle_beta   90.00
_cell.angle_gamma   90.00
#
_symmetry.space_group_name_H-M   'P 1'
#
loop_
_entity.id
_entity.type
_entity.pdbx_description
1 polymer ?
#
loop_
_entity_poly.entity_id
_entity_poly.type
_entity_poly.pdbx_seq_one_letter_code
_entity_poly.pdbx_strand_id
1 'polypeptide(L)'
;MKRLSNNLFVVLLAAGLGTAILIWLATSLTAVQAILGLVVVLILPGYALIELLMSRRTLGTSIHLFLSLIASVSIVILGSLLLHQLPVGVRNDSWMALFVGTSAGGGLLAWLLRNR
;
A
#
# COMPACT_ATOMS: atom_id res chain seq x y z
N MET A 1 -23.97 -3.52 -4.98
CA MET A 1 -22.83 -3.40 -4.02
C MET A 1 -21.44 -3.64 -4.63
N LYS A 2 -21.28 -4.35 -5.77
CA LYS A 2 -20.00 -4.48 -6.53
C LYS A 2 -19.34 -3.15 -6.95
N ARG A 3 -20.13 -2.06 -7.10
CA ARG A 3 -19.61 -0.74 -7.50
C ARG A 3 -18.82 -0.01 -6.40
N LEU A 4 -19.19 -0.17 -5.12
CA LEU A 4 -18.55 0.61 -4.05
C LEU A 4 -17.08 0.18 -3.81
N SER A 5 -16.77 -1.09 -4.03
CA SER A 5 -15.41 -1.60 -3.89
C SER A 5 -14.50 -1.24 -5.04
N ASN A 6 -15.01 -1.22 -6.28
CA ASN A 6 -14.23 -0.74 -7.41
C ASN A 6 -13.92 0.75 -7.24
N ASN A 7 -14.87 1.52 -6.70
CA ASN A 7 -14.62 2.93 -6.38
C ASN A 7 -13.57 3.08 -5.27
N LEU A 8 -13.58 2.26 -4.23
CA LEU A 8 -12.56 2.33 -3.17
C LEU A 8 -11.16 1.95 -3.67
N PHE A 9 -11.04 0.93 -4.52
CA PHE A 9 -9.77 0.54 -5.11
C PHE A 9 -9.22 1.63 -6.04
N VAL A 10 -10.07 2.16 -6.92
CA VAL A 10 -9.69 3.28 -7.80
C VAL A 10 -9.37 4.53 -6.99
N VAL A 11 -10.10 4.82 -5.90
CA VAL A 11 -9.82 5.94 -5.00
C VAL A 11 -8.50 5.74 -4.26
N LEU A 12 -8.17 4.53 -3.80
CA LEU A 12 -6.90 4.25 -3.13
C LEU A 12 -5.71 4.30 -4.09
N LEU A 13 -5.89 3.80 -5.31
CA LEU A 13 -4.88 3.83 -6.36
C LEU A 13 -4.67 5.27 -6.87
N ALA A 14 -5.76 6.02 -7.06
CA ALA A 14 -5.73 7.45 -7.39
C ALA A 14 -5.21 8.30 -6.24
N ALA A 15 -5.50 7.95 -4.97
CA ALA A 15 -4.95 8.61 -3.80
C ALA A 15 -3.45 8.34 -3.69
N GLY A 16 -3.01 7.09 -3.86
CA GLY A 16 -1.59 6.71 -3.87
C GLY A 16 -0.80 7.42 -4.98
N LEU A 17 -1.31 7.37 -6.22
CA LEU A 17 -0.72 8.08 -7.35
C LEU A 17 -0.78 9.60 -7.14
N GLY A 18 -1.90 10.14 -6.66
CA GLY A 18 -2.08 11.55 -6.37
C GLY A 18 -1.11 12.05 -5.31
N THR A 19 -0.90 11.28 -4.24
CA THR A 19 0.11 11.58 -3.22
C THR A 19 1.52 11.45 -3.76
N ALA A 20 1.84 10.45 -4.58
CA ALA A 20 3.16 10.34 -5.21
C ALA A 20 3.46 11.52 -6.13
N ILE A 21 2.46 11.98 -6.90
CA ILE A 21 2.54 13.17 -7.75
C ILE A 21 2.65 14.43 -6.89
N LEU A 22 1.88 14.56 -5.80
CA LEU A 22 1.96 15.68 -4.88
C LEU A 22 3.30 15.74 -4.14
N ILE A 23 3.86 14.60 -3.74
CA ILE A 23 5.21 14.48 -3.16
C ILE A 23 6.23 14.93 -4.19
N TRP A 24 6.09 14.52 -5.45
CA TRP A 24 6.96 14.92 -6.54
C TRP A 24 6.83 16.43 -6.88
N LEU A 25 5.63 17.00 -6.81
CA LEU A 25 5.37 18.43 -7.03
C LEU A 25 5.75 19.32 -5.85
N ALA A 26 5.66 18.82 -4.62
CA ALA A 26 6.00 19.55 -3.39
C ALA A 26 7.52 19.58 -3.22
N THR A 27 8.22 20.24 -4.14
CA THR A 27 9.69 20.27 -4.23
C THR A 27 10.38 21.08 -3.13
N SER A 28 9.64 21.84 -2.29
CA SER A 28 10.25 22.77 -1.32
C SER A 28 10.26 22.31 0.14
N LEU A 29 9.50 21.27 0.52
CA LEU A 29 9.35 20.84 1.92
C LEU A 29 9.53 19.33 2.06
N THR A 30 10.77 18.90 2.25
CA THR A 30 11.18 17.52 2.55
C THR A 30 10.39 16.89 3.71
N ALA A 31 10.01 17.69 4.71
CA ALA A 31 9.18 17.22 5.83
C ALA A 31 7.77 16.77 5.39
N VAL A 32 7.13 17.50 4.47
CA VAL A 32 5.79 17.18 3.97
C VAL A 32 5.85 15.91 3.10
N GLN A 33 6.88 15.79 2.28
CA GLN A 33 7.14 14.58 1.48
C GLN A 33 7.32 13.35 2.37
N ALA A 34 8.10 13.46 3.43
CA ALA A 34 8.34 12.35 4.36
C ALA A 34 7.06 11.90 5.07
N ILE A 35 6.26 12.85 5.58
CA ILE A 35 5.01 12.53 6.28
C ILE A 35 4.00 11.86 5.33
N LEU A 36 3.79 12.42 4.15
CA LEU A 36 2.87 11.84 3.17
C LEU A 36 3.35 10.49 2.66
N GLY A 37 4.65 10.37 2.36
CA GLY A 37 5.26 9.11 1.92
C GLY A 37 5.12 8.02 2.98
N LEU A 38 5.35 8.36 4.25
CA LEU A 38 5.21 7.43 5.37
C LEU A 38 3.76 6.93 5.49
N VAL A 39 2.77 7.81 5.39
CA VAL A 39 1.35 7.44 5.47
C VAL A 39 0.97 6.50 4.32
N VAL A 40 1.41 6.80 3.10
CA VAL A 40 1.13 5.96 1.93
C VAL A 40 1.75 4.58 2.11
N VAL A 41 3.02 4.53 2.49
CA VAL A 41 3.78 3.28 2.72
C VAL A 41 3.18 2.44 3.84
N LEU A 42 2.70 3.07 4.93
CA LEU A 42 2.16 2.36 6.08
C LEU A 42 0.69 1.97 5.95
N ILE A 43 -0.06 2.56 5.03
CA ILE A 43 -1.51 2.29 4.94
C ILE A 43 -1.84 1.50 3.68
N LEU A 44 -1.36 1.90 2.50
CA LEU A 44 -1.78 1.29 1.23
C LEU A 44 -1.49 -0.22 1.12
N PRO A 45 -0.25 -0.70 1.33
CA PRO A 45 0.09 -2.09 1.02
C PRO A 45 -0.59 -3.06 1.98
N GLY A 46 -0.62 -2.75 3.27
CA GLY A 46 -1.35 -3.56 4.26
C GLY A 46 -2.85 -3.49 4.06
N TYR A 47 -3.39 -2.35 3.63
CA TYR A 47 -4.82 -2.23 3.31
C TYR A 47 -5.20 -3.13 2.13
N ALA A 48 -4.40 -3.10 1.06
CA ALA A 48 -4.61 -3.95 -0.12
C ALA A 48 -4.52 -5.44 0.24
N LEU A 49 -3.59 -5.80 1.12
CA LEU A 49 -3.38 -7.18 1.54
C LEU A 49 -4.49 -7.70 2.46
N ILE A 50 -5.00 -6.87 3.38
CA ILE A 50 -6.16 -7.24 4.20
C ILE A 50 -7.43 -7.32 3.35
N GLU A 51 -7.64 -6.41 2.39
CA GLU A 51 -8.79 -6.50 1.47
C GLU A 51 -8.70 -7.75 0.57
N LEU A 52 -7.49 -8.19 0.21
CA LEU A 52 -7.24 -9.44 -0.52
C LEU A 52 -7.60 -10.67 0.32
N LEU A 53 -7.12 -10.72 1.57
CA LEU A 53 -7.26 -11.88 2.45
C LEU A 53 -8.64 -11.95 3.13
N MET A 54 -9.28 -10.81 3.35
CA MET A 54 -10.49 -10.67 4.14
C MET A 54 -11.46 -9.70 3.47
N SER A 55 -12.66 -10.18 3.17
CA SER A 55 -13.71 -9.31 2.65
C SER A 55 -14.21 -8.38 3.76
N ARG A 56 -14.31 -7.07 3.51
CA ARG A 56 -14.84 -6.03 4.44
C ARG A 56 -16.13 -6.41 5.20
N ARG A 57 -16.91 -7.39 4.72
CA ARG A 57 -18.13 -7.85 5.38
C ARG A 57 -17.91 -8.61 6.68
N THR A 58 -16.72 -9.16 6.92
CA THR A 58 -16.46 -10.00 8.10
C THR A 58 -15.86 -9.23 9.27
N LEU A 59 -15.33 -8.03 9.04
CA LEU A 59 -14.59 -7.26 10.05
C LEU A 59 -15.09 -5.82 10.14
N GLY A 60 -15.27 -5.33 11.37
CA GLY A 60 -15.56 -3.92 11.63
C GLY A 60 -14.43 -3.01 11.17
N THR A 61 -14.75 -1.78 10.78
CA THR A 61 -13.81 -0.80 10.20
C THR A 61 -12.54 -0.61 11.04
N SER A 62 -12.66 -0.53 12.37
CA SER A 62 -11.53 -0.35 13.28
C SER A 62 -10.56 -1.53 13.25
N ILE A 63 -11.07 -2.76 13.21
CA ILE A 63 -10.26 -3.97 13.15
C ILE A 63 -9.56 -4.07 11.80
N HIS A 64 -10.26 -3.70 10.72
CA HIS A 64 -9.70 -3.68 9.37
C HIS A 64 -8.52 -2.69 9.26
N LEU A 65 -8.65 -1.50 9.84
CA LEU A 65 -7.56 -0.51 9.88
C LEU A 65 -6.38 -0.97 10.74
N PHE A 66 -6.66 -1.58 11.88
CA PHE A 66 -5.61 -2.11 12.77
C PHE A 66 -4.82 -3.24 12.10
N LEU A 67 -5.52 -4.20 11.47
CA LEU A 67 -4.90 -5.29 10.71
C LEU A 67 -4.12 -4.77 9.50
N SER A 68 -4.65 -3.76 8.80
CA SER A 68 -3.97 -3.09 7.71
C SER A 68 -2.65 -2.46 8.19
N LEU A 69 -2.65 -1.81 9.35
CA LEU A 69 -1.45 -1.22 9.92
C LEU A 69 -0.40 -2.29 10.26
N ILE A 70 -0.83 -3.36 10.93
CA ILE A 70 0.04 -4.50 11.26
C ILE A 70 0.64 -5.09 9.98
N ALA A 71 -0.20 -5.35 8.97
CA ALA A 71 0.23 -5.93 7.70
C ALA A 71 1.27 -5.04 7.01
N SER A 72 1.07 -3.72 6.97
CA SER A 72 2.06 -2.81 6.40
C SER A 72 3.37 -2.81 7.18
N VAL A 73 3.33 -2.77 8.51
CA VAL A 73 4.55 -2.85 9.34
C VAL A 73 5.28 -4.17 9.10
N SER A 74 4.57 -5.29 9.01
CA SER A 74 5.14 -6.58 8.65
C SER A 74 5.76 -6.58 7.26
N ILE A 75 5.14 -5.94 6.26
CA ILE A 75 5.70 -5.80 4.90
C ILE A 75 6.98 -4.96 4.93
N VAL A 76 7.04 -3.89 5.73
CA VAL A 76 8.26 -3.08 5.88
C VAL A 76 9.38 -3.91 6.51
N ILE A 77 9.09 -4.63 7.61
CA ILE A 77 10.10 -5.46 8.29
C ILE A 77 10.57 -6.59 7.37
N LEU A 78 9.65 -7.37 6.81
CA LEU A 78 10.00 -8.48 5.91
C LEU A 78 10.67 -8.00 4.62
N GLY A 79 10.19 -6.89 4.06
CA GLY A 79 10.74 -6.28 2.86
C GLY A 79 12.16 -5.78 3.08
N SER A 80 12.43 -5.12 4.21
CA SER A 80 13.80 -4.72 4.57
C SER A 80 14.73 -5.91 4.75
N LEU A 81 14.25 -6.99 5.38
CA LEU A 81 15.02 -8.22 5.58
C LEU A 81 15.34 -8.91 4.23
N LEU A 82 14.35 -9.00 3.34
CA LEU A 82 14.49 -9.51 1.99
C LEU A 82 15.49 -8.68 1.19
N LEU A 83 15.31 -7.36 1.16
CA LEU A 83 16.19 -6.44 0.44
C LEU A 83 17.63 -6.47 0.98
N HIS A 84 17.82 -6.76 2.26
CA HIS A 84 19.14 -6.93 2.85
C HIS A 84 19.85 -8.20 2.35
N GLN A 85 19.11 -9.26 2.04
CA GLN A 85 19.66 -10.49 1.48
C GLN A 85 19.87 -10.43 -0.05
N LEU A 86 19.17 -9.53 -0.74
CA LEU A 86 19.31 -9.32 -2.17
C LEU A 86 20.60 -8.53 -2.49
N PRO A 87 21.32 -8.86 -3.58
CA PRO A 87 22.55 -8.15 -3.96
C PRO A 87 22.31 -6.68 -4.34
N VAL A 88 21.05 -6.30 -4.59
CA VAL A 88 20.63 -4.93 -4.86
C VAL A 88 20.69 -4.07 -3.59
N GLY A 89 20.59 -4.70 -2.41
CA GLY A 89 20.60 -4.04 -1.11
C GLY A 89 19.38 -3.14 -0.85
N VAL A 90 19.43 -2.47 0.30
CA VAL A 90 18.41 -1.51 0.75
C VAL A 90 18.67 -0.15 0.09
N ARG A 91 18.37 -0.02 -1.20
CA ARG A 91 18.41 1.25 -1.95
C ARG A 91 17.00 1.82 -2.10
N ASN A 92 16.90 3.14 -2.30
CA ASN A 92 15.60 3.81 -2.53
C ASN A 92 14.81 3.18 -3.67
N ASP A 93 15.49 2.83 -4.77
CA ASP A 93 14.86 2.23 -5.94
C ASP A 93 14.28 0.85 -5.62
N SER A 94 14.99 0.05 -4.80
CA SER A 94 14.55 -1.27 -4.36
C SER A 94 13.29 -1.20 -3.49
N TRP A 95 13.21 -0.19 -2.62
CA TRP A 95 12.02 0.08 -1.81
C TRP A 95 10.83 0.53 -2.64
N MET A 96 11.05 1.43 -3.60
CA MET A 96 10.01 1.85 -4.54
C MET A 96 9.44 0.65 -5.29
N ALA A 97 10.31 -0.22 -5.82
CA ALA A 97 9.89 -1.43 -6.52
C ALA A 97 9.08 -2.36 -5.60
N LEU A 98 9.49 -2.53 -4.34
CA LEU A 98 8.78 -3.36 -3.37
C LEU A 98 7.39 -2.80 -3.04
N PHE A 99 7.26 -1.49 -2.76
CA PHE A 99 5.98 -0.88 -2.43
C PHE A 99 5.02 -0.83 -3.62
N VAL A 100 5.53 -0.49 -4.81
CA VAL A 100 4.73 -0.51 -6.04
C VAL A 100 4.30 -1.94 -6.34
N GLY A 101 5.21 -2.90 -6.26
CA GLY A 101 4.91 -4.31 -6.51
C GLY A 101 3.89 -4.89 -5.54
N THR A 102 4.03 -4.63 -4.25
CA THR A 102 3.08 -5.12 -3.22
C THR A 102 1.71 -4.44 -3.33
N SER A 103 1.67 -3.12 -3.57
CA SER A 103 0.41 -2.38 -3.70
C SER A 103 -0.32 -2.72 -5.00
N ALA A 104 0.39 -2.70 -6.14
CA ALA A 104 -0.18 -3.03 -7.44
C ALA A 104 -0.52 -4.51 -7.55
N GLY A 105 0.38 -5.39 -7.10
CA GLY A 105 0.17 -6.84 -7.12
C GLY A 105 -0.97 -7.28 -6.19
N GLY A 106 -0.97 -6.80 -4.94
CA GLY A 106 -2.06 -7.06 -3.99
C GLY A 106 -3.40 -6.53 -4.51
N GLY A 107 -3.38 -5.33 -5.08
CA GLY A 107 -4.56 -4.71 -5.70
C GLY A 107 -5.11 -5.47 -6.90
N LEU A 108 -4.24 -5.87 -7.83
CA LEU A 108 -4.60 -6.62 -9.02
C LEU A 108 -5.16 -7.99 -8.65
N LEU A 109 -4.53 -8.70 -7.72
CA LEU A 109 -5.00 -10.00 -7.23
C LEU A 109 -6.35 -9.87 -6.53
N ALA A 110 -6.54 -8.82 -5.71
CA ALA A 110 -7.81 -8.59 -5.03
C ALA A 110 -8.93 -8.31 -6.04
N TRP A 111 -8.64 -7.55 -7.10
CA TRP A 111 -9.58 -7.30 -8.18
C TRP A 111 -9.93 -8.59 -8.95
N LEU A 112 -8.93 -9.41 -9.30
CA LEU A 112 -9.12 -10.67 -10.01
C LEU A 112 -9.95 -11.68 -9.21
N LEU A 113 -9.63 -11.87 -7.92
CA LEU A 113 -10.36 -12.80 -7.04
C LEU A 113 -11.81 -12.38 -6.81
N ARG A 114 -12.09 -11.09 -6.84
CA ARG A 114 -13.45 -10.54 -6.65
C ARG A 114 -14.31 -10.57 -7.91
N ASN A 115 -13.69 -10.68 -9.08
CA ASN A 115 -14.39 -10.68 -10.37
C ASN A 115 -14.65 -12.08 -10.92
N ARG A 116 -14.10 -13.12 -10.29
CA ARG A 116 -14.59 -14.51 -10.40
C ARG A 116 -15.87 -14.70 -9.57
#